data_AF-A0A3P8Y7V0-F1
#
_entry.id   AF-A0A3P8Y7V0-F1
#
_cell.length_a   1.000
_cell.length_b   1.000
_cell.length_c   1.000
_cell.angle_alpha   90.00
_cell.angle_beta   90.00
_cell.angle_gamma   90.00
#
_symmetry.space_group_name_H-M   'P 1'
#
loop_
_entity.id
_entity.type
_entity.pdbx_description
1 polymer ?
#
loop_
_entity_poly.entity_id
_entity_poly.type
_entity_poly.pdbx_seq_one_letter_code
_entity_poly.pdbx_strand_id
1 'polypeptide(L)'
;MSQVQQAMGLLIAAFHKYSGKEGDKLTLSKGELKDLLNAELGELLGKTADQAKVDKIFKDLDANQDGSVDFQEYVTLVACLTMVCNDFFTKK
;
A
#
# COMPACT_ATOMS: atom_id res chain seq x y z
N MET A 1 -14.39 5.14 -19.33
CA MET A 1 -13.60 5.83 -18.28
C MET A 1 -12.26 6.20 -18.85
N SER A 2 -11.66 7.30 -18.39
CA SER A 2 -10.25 7.60 -18.73
C SER A 2 -9.31 6.62 -18.03
N GLN A 3 -8.08 6.47 -18.54
CA GLN A 3 -7.08 5.57 -17.94
C GLN A 3 -6.81 5.91 -16.46
N VAL A 4 -6.78 7.20 -16.12
CA VAL A 4 -6.59 7.66 -14.74
C VAL A 4 -7.78 7.27 -13.85
N GLN A 5 -9.02 7.44 -14.32
CA GLN A 5 -10.20 7.02 -13.56
C GLN A 5 -10.22 5.50 -13.32
N GLN A 6 -9.78 4.71 -14.30
CA GLN A 6 -9.65 3.27 -14.16
C GLN A 6 -8.57 2.90 -13.13
N ALA A 7 -7.41 3.55 -13.17
CA ALA A 7 -6.34 3.33 -12.18
C ALA A 7 -6.81 3.68 -10.76
N MET A 8 -7.50 4.81 -10.58
CA MET A 8 -8.10 5.18 -9.29
C MET A 8 -9.07 4.12 -8.79
N GLY A 9 -9.96 3.61 -9.66
CA GLY A 9 -10.88 2.54 -9.33
C GLY A 9 -10.17 1.25 -8.88
N LEU A 10 -9.06 0.90 -9.55
CA LEU A 10 -8.25 -0.26 -9.18
C LEU A 10 -7.56 -0.07 -7.83
N LEU A 11 -7.04 1.11 -7.53
CA LEU A 11 -6.41 1.41 -6.24
C LEU A 11 -7.41 1.32 -5.09
N ILE A 12 -8.61 1.88 -5.28
CA ILE A 12 -9.71 1.81 -4.29
C ILE A 12 -10.13 0.35 -4.10
N ALA A 13 -10.33 -0.39 -5.19
CA ALA A 13 -10.72 -1.81 -5.12
C ALA A 13 -9.65 -2.67 -4.44
N ALA A 14 -8.37 -2.41 -4.70
CA ALA A 14 -7.27 -3.10 -4.03
C ALA A 14 -7.28 -2.80 -2.53
N PHE A 15 -7.40 -1.54 -2.12
CA PHE A 15 -7.48 -1.17 -0.70
C PHE A 15 -8.63 -1.90 0.00
N HIS A 16 -9.86 -1.79 -0.52
CA HIS A 16 -11.04 -2.42 0.07
C HIS A 16 -11.08 -3.95 -0.02
N LYS A 17 -10.25 -4.56 -0.87
CA LYS A 17 -10.09 -6.02 -0.94
C LYS A 17 -9.31 -6.55 0.26
N TYR A 18 -8.41 -5.75 0.84
CA TYR A 18 -7.63 -6.14 2.01
C TYR A 18 -8.14 -5.49 3.30
N SER A 19 -8.73 -4.29 3.25
CA SER A 19 -9.30 -3.63 4.42
C SER A 19 -10.59 -4.28 4.90
N GLY A 20 -10.84 -4.24 6.21
CA GLY A 20 -12.07 -4.77 6.81
C GLY A 20 -12.14 -6.28 6.92
N LYS A 21 -11.04 -7.00 6.72
CA LYS A 21 -10.90 -8.41 7.13
C LYS A 21 -10.74 -8.51 8.64
N GLU A 22 -10.05 -7.56 9.26
CA GLU A 22 -9.90 -7.41 10.71
C GLU A 22 -10.14 -5.95 11.14
N GLY A 23 -11.11 -5.73 12.03
CA GLY A 23 -11.35 -4.40 12.60
C GLY A 23 -12.19 -3.48 11.71
N ASP A 24 -11.68 -2.27 11.43
CA ASP A 24 -12.38 -1.24 10.66
C ASP A 24 -12.29 -1.48 9.15
N LYS A 25 -13.40 -1.29 8.44
CA LYS A 25 -13.49 -1.48 6.99
C LYS A 25 -12.79 -0.38 6.19
N LEU A 26 -12.49 0.74 6.82
CA LEU A 26 -11.90 1.92 6.20
C LEU A 26 -10.39 2.02 6.41
N THR A 27 -9.80 1.12 7.18
CA THR A 27 -8.36 1.11 7.47
C THR A 27 -7.76 -0.27 7.27
N LEU A 28 -6.46 -0.33 7.05
CA LEU A 28 -5.68 -1.55 7.02
C LEU A 28 -4.95 -1.71 8.35
N SER A 29 -5.25 -2.78 9.05
CA SER A 29 -4.41 -3.26 10.15
C SER A 29 -3.04 -3.70 9.62
N LYS A 30 -2.08 -3.86 10.54
CA LYS A 30 -0.74 -4.33 10.22
C LYS A 30 -0.71 -5.68 9.49
N GLY A 31 -1.64 -6.59 9.82
CA GLY A 31 -1.78 -7.88 9.13
C GLY A 31 -2.30 -7.73 7.71
N GLU A 32 -3.32 -6.90 7.52
CA GLU A 32 -3.91 -6.65 6.19
C GLU A 32 -2.94 -5.90 5.27
N LEU A 33 -2.19 -4.94 5.80
CA LEU A 33 -1.13 -4.26 5.05
C LEU A 33 -0.07 -5.26 4.60
N LYS A 34 0.36 -6.18 5.48
CA LYS A 34 1.33 -7.23 5.14
C LYS A 34 0.85 -8.07 3.95
N ASP A 35 -0.42 -8.47 3.96
CA ASP A 35 -1.01 -9.26 2.89
C ASP A 35 -1.08 -8.48 1.58
N LEU A 36 -1.51 -7.21 1.64
CA LEU A 36 -1.56 -6.33 0.48
C LEU A 36 -0.16 -6.15 -0.12
N LEU A 37 0.83 -5.81 0.69
CA LEU A 37 2.21 -5.60 0.24
C LEU A 37 2.77 -6.85 -0.42
N ASN A 38 2.53 -8.03 0.15
CA ASN A 38 3.02 -9.29 -0.42
C ASN A 38 2.29 -9.69 -1.71
N ALA A 39 0.98 -9.46 -1.80
CA ALA A 39 0.17 -9.87 -2.94
C ALA A 39 0.27 -8.91 -4.13
N GLU A 40 0.21 -7.60 -3.89
CA GLU A 40 0.14 -6.58 -4.93
C GLU A 40 1.51 -5.94 -5.22
N LEU A 41 2.40 -5.85 -4.22
CA LEU A 41 3.69 -5.16 -4.31
C LEU A 41 4.91 -6.07 -4.11
N GLY A 42 4.71 -7.38 -4.00
CA GLY A 42 5.77 -8.35 -3.69
C GLY A 42 6.85 -8.45 -4.77
N GLU A 43 6.52 -8.18 -6.04
CA GLU A 43 7.52 -8.11 -7.11
C GLU A 43 8.32 -6.81 -7.07
N LEU A 44 7.71 -5.72 -6.59
CA LEU A 44 8.32 -4.39 -6.56
C LEU A 44 9.24 -4.20 -5.34
N LEU A 45 8.79 -4.65 -4.18
CA LEU A 45 9.50 -4.54 -2.91
C LEU A 45 10.40 -5.75 -2.61
N GLY A 46 10.35 -6.78 -3.47
CA GLY A 46 10.77 -8.13 -3.15
C GLY A 46 9.82 -8.76 -2.12
N LYS A 47 9.73 -10.10 -2.08
CA LYS A 47 8.85 -10.79 -1.12
C LYS A 47 9.11 -10.26 0.30
N THR A 48 8.16 -9.48 0.83
CA THR A 48 8.11 -8.94 2.19
C THR A 48 7.73 -10.05 3.19
N ALA A 49 8.44 -11.17 3.10
CA ALA A 49 8.42 -12.22 4.12
C ALA A 49 9.08 -11.74 5.42
N ASP A 50 9.87 -10.68 5.35
CA ASP A 50 10.57 -10.09 6.49
C ASP A 50 9.64 -9.16 7.26
N GLN A 51 9.19 -9.63 8.42
CA GLN A 51 8.34 -8.89 9.35
C GLN A 51 8.94 -7.52 9.69
N ALA A 52 10.27 -7.41 9.79
CA ALA A 52 10.93 -6.15 10.12
C ALA A 52 10.75 -5.07 9.03
N LYS A 53 10.71 -5.47 7.76
CA LYS A 53 10.48 -4.53 6.65
C LYS A 53 9.04 -4.06 6.62
N VAL A 54 8.10 -4.97 6.82
CA VAL A 54 6.67 -4.64 6.91
C VAL A 54 6.42 -3.72 8.10
N ASP A 55 7.02 -4.01 9.25
CA ASP A 55 6.93 -3.17 10.45
C ASP A 55 7.46 -1.76 10.21
N LYS A 56 8.57 -1.65 9.47
CA LYS A 56 9.13 -0.35 9.10
C LYS A 56 8.22 0.41 8.15
N ILE A 57 7.75 -0.23 7.07
CA ILE A 57 6.82 0.38 6.11
C ILE A 57 5.53 0.80 6.82
N PHE A 58 4.98 -0.06 7.68
CA PHE A 58 3.81 0.26 8.48
C PHE A 58 4.04 1.50 9.32
N LYS A 59 5.15 1.58 10.08
CA LYS A 59 5.49 2.78 10.87
C LYS A 59 5.74 4.03 10.03
N ASP A 60 6.30 3.88 8.83
CA ASP A 60 6.53 5.00 7.92
C ASP A 60 5.20 5.50 7.31
N LEU A 61 4.16 4.66 7.29
CA LEU A 61 2.83 5.00 6.76
C LEU A 61 1.82 5.46 7.80
N ASP A 62 1.83 4.83 8.98
CA ASP A 62 1.02 5.17 10.17
C ASP A 62 1.54 6.49 10.78
N ALA A 63 1.33 7.57 10.04
CA ALA A 63 1.85 8.90 10.34
C ALA A 63 1.09 9.53 11.52
N ASN A 64 -0.19 9.17 11.67
CA ASN A 64 -1.03 9.58 12.78
C ASN A 64 -0.82 8.72 14.05
N GLN A 65 -0.08 7.60 13.94
CA GLN A 65 0.22 6.66 15.02
C GLN A 65 -1.03 6.06 15.67
N ASP A 66 -2.09 5.87 14.88
CA ASP A 66 -3.34 5.25 15.33
C ASP A 66 -3.28 3.71 15.31
N GLY A 67 -2.19 3.15 14.79
CA GLY A 67 -1.97 1.71 14.71
C GLY A 67 -2.72 1.04 13.57
N SER A 68 -3.20 1.81 12.60
CA SER A 68 -3.82 1.39 11.35
C SER A 68 -3.31 2.25 10.19
N VAL A 69 -3.61 1.84 8.95
CA VAL A 69 -3.27 2.63 7.76
C VAL A 69 -4.56 3.01 7.05
N ASP A 70 -4.86 4.30 6.98
CA ASP A 70 -6.04 4.80 6.28
C ASP A 70 -5.83 4.87 4.76
N PHE A 71 -6.88 5.21 4.02
CA PHE A 71 -6.80 5.30 2.57
C PHE A 71 -5.82 6.39 2.09
N GLN A 72 -5.69 7.49 2.82
CA GLN A 72 -4.78 8.58 2.48
C GLN A 72 -3.32 8.14 2.63
N GLU A 73 -2.99 7.47 3.73
CA GLU A 73 -1.67 6.91 4.01
C GLU A 73 -1.31 5.83 2.97
N TYR A 74 -2.27 4.97 2.63
CA TYR A 74 -2.10 3.99 1.54
C TYR A 74 -1.81 4.65 0.19
N VAL A 75 -2.58 5.66 -0.22
CA VAL A 75 -2.34 6.36 -1.50
C VAL A 75 -0.99 7.06 -1.49
N THR A 76 -0.55 7.57 -0.36
CA THR A 76 0.78 8.19 -0.19
C THR A 76 1.90 7.17 -0.45
N LEU A 77 1.77 5.93 0.05
CA LEU A 77 2.69 4.85 -0.28
C LEU A 77 2.75 4.61 -1.79
N VAL A 78 1.59 4.42 -2.42
CA VAL A 78 1.48 4.08 -3.84
C VAL A 78 2.08 5.20 -4.69
N ALA A 79 1.83 6.46 -4.33
CA ALA A 79 2.42 7.61 -4.99
C ALA A 79 3.95 7.60 -4.85
N CYS A 80 4.47 7.33 -3.64
CA CYS A 80 5.91 7.22 -3.40
C CYS A 80 6.56 6.11 -4.25
N LEU A 81 5.97 4.92 -4.26
CA LEU A 81 6.44 3.81 -5.09
C LEU A 81 6.34 4.13 -6.58
N THR A 82 5.28 4.80 -7.01
CA THR A 82 5.13 5.25 -8.40
C THR A 82 6.24 6.22 -8.80
N MET A 83 6.62 7.14 -7.91
CA MET A 83 7.77 8.04 -8.14
C MET A 83 9.09 7.27 -8.22
N VAL A 84 9.31 6.32 -7.31
CA VAL A 84 10.52 5.45 -7.33
C VAL A 84 10.59 4.64 -8.63
N CYS A 85 9.48 4.05 -9.05
CA CYS A 85 9.38 3.35 -10.34
C CYS A 85 9.65 4.30 -11.50
N ASN A 86 9.03 5.48 -11.51
CA ASN A 86 9.21 6.47 -12.56
C ASN A 86 10.69 6.88 -12.68
N ASP A 87 11.37 7.14 -11.56
CA ASP A 87 12.80 7.44 -11.52
C ASP A 87 13.64 6.26 -12.05
N PHE A 88 13.28 5.02 -11.71
CA PHE A 88 13.96 3.82 -12.22
C PHE A 88 13.79 3.65 -13.74
N PHE A 89 12.60 3.95 -14.27
CA PHE A 89 12.32 3.86 -15.70
C PHE A 89 12.87 5.04 -16.51
N THR A 90 12.97 6.23 -15.91
CA THR A 90 13.48 7.45 -16.57
C THR A 90 15.00 7.61 -16.48
N LYS A 91 15.67 6.97 -15.51
CA LYS A 91 17.15 6.91 -15.44
C LYS A 91 17.76 5.81 -16.32
N LYS A 92 16.98 5.17 -17.18
CA LYS A 92 17.42 4.14 -18.11
C LYS A 92 17.59 4.69 -19.53
#